data_AF-A0A7W7MF75-F1
#
_entry.id   AF-A0A7W7MF75-F1
#
_cell.length_a   1.000
_cell.length_b   1.000
_cell.length_c   1.000
_cell.angle_alpha   90.00
_cell.angle_beta   90.00
_cell.angle_gamma   90.00
#
_symmetry.space_group_name_H-M   'P 1'
#
loop_
_entity.id
_entity.type
_entity.pdbx_description
1 polymer ?
#
loop_
_entity_poly.entity_id
_entity_poly.type
_entity_poly.pdbx_seq_one_letter_code
_entity_poly.pdbx_strand_id
1 'polypeptide(L)' 'MKASDGSGIARVELIANGKVVARDYTAGYLLGFDASKQKKTMKVQVRAYDKLGNVKYTSTRTWYRK' A
#
# COMPACT_ATOMS: atom_id res chain seq x y z
N MET A 1 9.03 31.14 6.86
CA MET A 1 8.06 30.53 5.93
C MET A 1 7.93 29.07 6.33
N LYS A 2 6.90 28.70 7.10
CA LYS A 2 6.67 27.29 7.43
C LYS A 2 5.98 26.66 6.23
N ALA A 3 6.77 26.18 5.28
CA ALA A 3 6.32 25.04 4.50
C ALA A 3 6.22 23.91 5.51
N SER A 4 5.04 23.73 6.09
CA SER A 4 4.71 22.45 6.71
C SER A 4 4.67 21.50 5.52
N ASP A 5 5.83 20.98 5.12
CA ASP A 5 6.06 20.13 3.96
C ASP A 5 5.02 19.02 3.95
N GLY A 6 3.91 19.31 3.25
CA GLY A 6 2.69 18.54 3.28
C GLY A 6 2.77 17.32 2.38
N SER A 7 3.95 16.99 1.88
CA SER A 7 4.31 15.84 1.06
C SER A 7 4.29 14.53 1.86
N GLY A 8 3.40 14.44 2.84
CA GLY A 8 3.08 13.20 3.49
C GLY A 8 2.20 12.39 2.56
N ILE A 9 2.41 11.08 2.57
CA ILE A 9 1.49 10.16 1.90
C ILE A 9 0.09 10.35 2.52
N ALA A 10 -0.90 10.64 1.67
CA ALA A 10 -2.30 10.76 2.05
C ALA A 10 -2.94 9.40 2.28
N ARG A 11 -2.53 8.40 1.48
CA ARG A 11 -3.08 7.06 1.53
C ARG A 11 -2.12 6.04 0.92
N VAL A 12 -2.05 4.87 1.51
CA VAL A 12 -1.45 3.68 0.88
C VAL A 12 -2.52 2.61 0.67
N GLU A 13 -2.38 1.86 -0.41
CA GLU A 13 -3.20 0.70 -0.72
C GLU A 13 -2.31 -0.50 -0.96
N LEU A 14 -2.66 -1.63 -0.33
CA LEU A 14 -2.04 -2.91 -0.61
C LEU A 14 -2.85 -3.62 -1.68
N ILE A 15 -2.18 -4.02 -2.75
CA ILE A 15 -2.74 -4.73 -3.89
C ILE A 15 -2.18 -6.16 -3.85
N ALA A 16 -3.05 -7.17 -3.74
CA ALA A 16 -2.68 -8.57 -3.87
C ALA A 16 -3.39 -9.18 -5.08
N ASN A 17 -2.64 -9.83 -5.97
CA ASN A 17 -3.17 -10.45 -7.18
C ASN A 17 -4.00 -9.49 -8.06
N GLY A 18 -3.61 -8.21 -8.10
CA GLY A 18 -4.31 -7.16 -8.86
C GLY A 18 -5.55 -6.57 -8.17
N LYS A 19 -5.89 -7.01 -6.95
CA LYS A 19 -7.01 -6.48 -6.16
C LYS A 19 -6.52 -5.73 -4.93
N VAL A 20 -7.12 -4.58 -4.62
CA VAL A 20 -6.83 -3.87 -3.36
C VAL A 20 -7.39 -4.68 -2.20
N VAL A 21 -6.51 -5.12 -1.29
CA VAL A 21 -6.84 -5.94 -0.12
C VAL A 21 -6.78 -5.16 1.19
N ALA A 22 -6.04 -4.06 1.24
CA ALA A 22 -5.98 -3.17 2.40
C ALA A 22 -5.74 -1.73 1.96
N ARG A 23 -6.17 -0.77 2.79
CA ARG A 23 -5.94 0.66 2.60
C ARG A 23 -5.65 1.29 3.96
N ASP A 24 -4.65 2.16 4.02
CA ASP A 24 -4.31 2.91 5.21
C ASP A 24 -4.16 4.38 4.86
N TYR A 25 -4.65 5.26 5.74
CA TYR A 25 -4.68 6.72 5.56
C TYR A 25 -3.85 7.42 6.66
N THR A 26 -3.27 6.65 7.57
CA THR A 26 -2.64 7.13 8.80
C THR A 26 -1.13 6.98 8.70
N ALA A 27 -0.39 8.04 9.03
CA ALA A 27 1.06 7.99 9.08
C ALA A 27 1.51 6.93 10.10
N GLY A 28 2.40 6.02 9.70
CA GLY A 28 2.67 4.76 10.42
C GLY A 28 2.19 3.50 9.68
N TYR A 29 1.82 3.64 8.40
CA TYR A 29 1.27 2.64 7.47
C TYR A 29 1.43 1.17 7.89
N LEU A 30 0.36 0.62 8.47
CA LEU A 30 0.27 -0.78 8.85
C LEU A 30 -0.77 -1.46 7.96
N LEU A 31 -0.30 -1.97 6.82
CA LEU A 31 -1.14 -2.69 5.88
C LEU A 31 -1.30 -4.15 6.31
N GLY A 32 -2.24 -4.40 7.21
CA GLY A 32 -2.70 -5.74 7.56
C GLY A 32 -3.75 -6.24 6.58
N PHE A 33 -3.57 -7.43 6.03
CA PHE A 33 -4.61 -8.13 5.27
C PHE A 33 -4.61 -9.62 5.59
N ASP A 34 -5.78 -10.23 5.45
CA ASP A 34 -5.95 -11.65 5.72
C ASP A 34 -5.44 -12.49 4.54
N ALA A 35 -4.15 -12.86 4.61
CA ALA A 35 -3.50 -13.72 3.63
C ALA A 35 -4.10 -15.14 3.59
N SER A 36 -4.89 -15.53 4.60
CA SER A 36 -5.53 -16.84 4.70
C SER A 36 -6.55 -17.06 3.58
N LYS A 37 -7.23 -15.98 3.18
CA LYS A 37 -8.26 -15.96 2.13
C LYS A 37 -7.68 -15.81 0.72
N GLN A 38 -6.36 -15.67 0.62
CA GLN A 38 -5.65 -15.49 -0.65
C GLN A 38 -4.98 -16.79 -1.10
N LYS A 39 -4.62 -16.84 -2.38
CA LYS A 39 -3.89 -17.98 -2.97
C LYS A 39 -2.53 -18.18 -2.27
N LYS A 40 -2.02 -19.41 -2.25
CA LYS A 40 -0.69 -19.74 -1.70
C LYS A 40 0.42 -18.85 -2.25
N THR A 41 0.35 -18.53 -3.55
CA THR A 41 1.24 -17.56 -4.20
C THR A 41 0.44 -16.31 -4.51
N MET A 42 0.93 -15.16 -4.04
CA MET A 42 0.31 -13.87 -4.31
C MET A 42 1.34 -12.83 -4.74
N LYS A 43 1.01 -12.07 -5.79
CA LYS A 43 1.79 -10.90 -6.18
C LYS A 43 1.28 -9.71 -5.40
N VAL A 44 2.10 -9.20 -4.48
CA VAL A 44 1.77 -8.07 -3.62
C VAL A 44 2.47 -6.81 -4.12
N GLN A 45 1.76 -5.72 -4.19
CA GLN A 45 2.27 -4.41 -4.58
C GLN A 45 1.64 -3.34 -3.70
N VAL A 46 2.39 -2.33 -3.31
CA VAL A 46 1.84 -1.19 -2.57
C VAL A 46 1.71 -0.01 -3.53
N ARG A 47 0.60 0.71 -3.41
CA ARG A 47 0.32 1.95 -4.12
C ARG A 47 0.11 3.08 -3.12
N ALA A 48 0.98 4.08 -3.15
CA ALA A 48 0.90 5.26 -2.31
C ALA A 48 0.34 6.45 -3.10
N TYR A 49 -0.50 7.24 -2.45
CA TYR A 49 -1.04 8.50 -2.92
C TYR A 49 -0.51 9.60 -2.00
N ASP A 50 0.13 10.60 -2.57
CA ASP A 50 0.54 11.79 -1.85
C ASP A 50 -0.64 12.78 -1.71
N LYS A 51 -0.60 13.68 -0.73
CA LYS A 51 -1.61 14.76 -0.58
C LYS A 51 -1.67 15.68 -1.80
N LEU A 52 -0.59 15.76 -2.57
CA LEU A 52 -0.52 16.48 -3.84
C LEU A 52 -1.13 15.71 -5.03
N GLY A 53 -1.69 14.52 -4.81
CA GLY A 53 -2.31 13.70 -5.87
C GLY A 53 -1.33 12.81 -6.64
N ASN A 54 -0.04 12.83 -6.29
CA ASN A 54 0.96 11.95 -6.90
C ASN A 54 0.73 10.49 -6.52
N VAL A 55 0.79 9.59 -7.49
CA VAL A 55 0.64 8.14 -7.27
C VAL A 55 1.99 7.46 -7.46
N LYS A 56 2.43 6.68 -6.47
CA LYS A 56 3.68 5.91 -6.53
C LYS A 56 3.41 4.44 -6.27
N TYR A 57 3.98 3.58 -7.11
CA TYR A 57 3.89 2.13 -6.97
C TYR A 57 5.21 1.61 -6.42
N THR A 58 5.15 0.68 -5.46
CA THR A 58 6.33 -0.05 -5.03
C THR A 58 6.60 -1.22 -5.99
N SER A 59 7.78 -1.82 -5.87
CA SER A 59 8.09 -3.06 -6.55
C SER A 59 7.07 -4.15 -6.19
N THR A 60 6.66 -4.91 -7.20
CA THR A 60 5.83 -6.10 -7.00
C THR A 60 6.66 -7.18 -6.32
N ARG A 61 6.20 -7.66 -5.17
CA ARG A 61 6.83 -8.72 -4.40
C ARG A 61 5.97 -9.97 -4.49
N THR A 62 6.55 -11.09 -4.87
CA THR A 62 5.86 -12.37 -4.81
C THR A 62 5.94 -12.90 -3.38
N TRP A 63 4.79 -13.07 -2.74
CA TRP A 63 4.66 -13.60 -1.41
C TRP A 63 4.09 -15.01 -1.45
N TYR A 64 4.67 -15.87 -0.63
CA TYR A 64 4.27 -17.27 -0.52
C TYR A 64 3.78 -17.51 0.90
N ARG A 65 2.53 -17.94 1.02
CA ARG A 65 2.00 -18.43 2.28
C ARG A 65 2.63 -19.79 2.56
N LYS A 66 3.47 -19.87 3.60
CA LYS A 66 3.95 -21.14 4.14
C LYS A 66 2.81 -21.89 4.83
#